data_AF-A0A9X7TRG7-F1
#
_entry.id   AF-A0A9X7TRG7-F1
#
_cell.length_a   1.000
_cell.length_b   1.000
_cell.length_c   1.000
_cell.angle_alpha   90.00
_cell.angle_beta   90.00
_cell.angle_gamma   90.00
#
_symmetry.space_group_name_H-M   'P 1'
#
loop_
_entity.id
_entity.type
_entity.pdbx_description
1 polymer ?
#
loop_
_entity_poly.entity_id
_entity_poly.type
_entity_poly.pdbx_seq_one_letter_code
_entity_poly.pdbx_strand_id
1 'polypeptide(L)'
;MLIEIPLLAKDRALYIGQPLGMVIGEDEYDAEDKKEGVEVEYEDLTGPIYEPDNVVHTFSQGDYEFGENSFSLKLTFNRQSPAPLEGRGVIATHEDGRLIIRISTQAPTVVGKIVSTMLDLSEEKIEIKVPRVGGGFGAKQDIVMEELAVIALSYVTGENLKWIERKSEHIMTSQGRGQQHDVTVYYNGNGKITGITDNITYDMGAFPLPWSGISPLYVTLNEFKECV
;
A
#
# COMPACT_ATOMS: atom_id res chain seq x y z
N MET A 1 11.14 8.43 10.25
CA MET A 1 11.58 8.96 8.94
C MET A 1 10.34 9.09 8.07
N LEU A 2 9.88 10.32 7.79
CA LEU A 2 8.79 10.52 6.83
C LEU A 2 9.39 10.35 5.43
N ILE A 3 9.10 9.23 4.79
CA ILE A 3 9.49 9.01 3.39
C ILE A 3 8.54 9.85 2.54
N GLU A 4 9.09 10.77 1.75
CA GLU A 4 8.30 11.52 0.77
C GLU A 4 7.96 10.57 -0.40
N ILE A 5 6.66 10.30 -0.59
CA ILE A 5 6.19 9.44 -1.68
C ILE A 5 5.62 10.34 -2.77
N PRO A 6 6.29 10.46 -3.94
CA PRO A 6 5.79 11.31 -5.00
C PRO A 6 4.59 10.67 -5.69
N LEU A 7 3.58 11.48 -6.05
CA LEU A 7 2.40 11.01 -6.78
C LEU A 7 2.77 10.49 -8.18
N LEU A 8 3.69 11.19 -8.84
CA LEU A 8 4.29 10.80 -10.11
C LEU A 8 5.80 10.77 -9.91
N ALA A 9 6.48 9.75 -10.40
CA ALA A 9 7.94 9.67 -10.32
C ALA A 9 8.57 10.93 -10.93
N LYS A 10 9.48 11.58 -10.19
CA LYS A 10 10.19 12.77 -10.65
C LYS A 10 11.54 12.40 -11.26
N ASP A 11 12.44 11.93 -10.40
CA ASP A 11 13.83 11.68 -10.80
C ASP A 11 14.13 10.20 -11.05
N ARG A 12 13.37 9.29 -10.41
CA ARG A 12 13.63 7.85 -10.42
C ARG A 12 12.33 7.07 -10.35
N ALA A 13 12.20 6.04 -11.19
CA ALA A 13 11.21 4.99 -11.02
C ALA A 13 11.80 3.89 -10.11
N LEU A 14 11.10 3.55 -9.03
CA LEU A 14 11.57 2.61 -8.01
C LEU A 14 10.97 1.20 -8.18
N TYR A 15 9.91 1.07 -9.00
CA TYR A 15 9.28 -0.21 -9.31
C TYR A 15 8.57 -0.18 -10.66
N ILE A 16 8.37 -1.35 -11.24
CA ILE A 16 7.62 -1.53 -12.49
C ILE A 16 6.15 -1.19 -12.24
N GLY A 17 5.61 -0.27 -13.05
CA GLY A 17 4.23 0.20 -12.92
C GLY A 17 4.08 1.46 -12.05
N GLN A 18 5.18 2.04 -11.54
CA GLN A 18 5.09 3.34 -10.88
C GLN A 18 4.60 4.41 -11.86
N PRO A 19 3.58 5.22 -11.50
CA PRO A 19 3.09 6.29 -12.36
C PRO A 19 4.17 7.33 -12.67
N LEU A 20 4.36 7.64 -13.96
CA LEU A 20 5.30 8.66 -14.43
C LEU A 20 4.60 9.97 -14.85
N GLY A 21 3.38 9.84 -15.36
CA GLY A 21 2.61 10.93 -15.93
C GLY A 21 1.15 10.56 -16.05
N MET A 22 0.35 11.54 -16.46
CA MET A 22 -1.09 11.37 -16.69
C MET A 22 -1.42 11.77 -18.11
N VAL A 23 -2.16 10.91 -18.82
CA VAL A 23 -2.69 11.20 -20.16
C VAL A 23 -4.19 11.41 -20.04
N ILE A 24 -4.68 12.54 -20.54
CA ILE A 24 -6.09 12.94 -20.46
C ILE A 24 -6.71 12.80 -21.85
N GLY A 25 -7.80 12.06 -21.92
CA GLY A 25 -8.65 11.96 -23.10
C GLY A 25 -10.10 12.30 -22.81
N GLU A 26 -10.88 12.51 -23.87
CA GLU A 26 -12.33 12.72 -23.78
C GLU A 26 -13.07 11.46 -23.29
N ASP A 27 -12.51 10.29 -23.61
CA ASP A 27 -12.93 8.99 -23.13
C ASP A 27 -11.73 8.05 -22.92
N GLU A 28 -12.01 6.80 -22.55
CA GLU A 28 -10.98 5.79 -22.27
C GLU A 28 -10.17 5.39 -23.52
N TYR A 29 -10.75 5.48 -24.71
CA TYR A 29 -10.07 5.09 -25.96
C TYR A 29 -9.13 6.20 -26.40
N ASP A 30 -9.59 7.44 -26.38
CA ASP A 30 -8.77 8.62 -26.71
C ASP A 30 -7.58 8.77 -25.73
N ALA A 31 -7.77 8.51 -24.44
CA ALA A 31 -6.69 8.54 -23.47
C ALA A 31 -5.63 7.46 -23.75
N GLU A 32 -6.04 6.27 -24.20
CA GLU A 32 -5.12 5.18 -24.53
C GLU A 32 -4.36 5.44 -25.82
N ASP A 33 -5.04 5.90 -26.87
CA ASP A 33 -4.43 6.26 -28.14
C ASP A 33 -3.36 7.36 -27.94
N LYS A 34 -3.68 8.37 -27.12
CA LYS A 34 -2.72 9.43 -26.76
C LYS A 34 -1.54 8.90 -25.94
N LYS A 35 -1.76 7.89 -25.10
CA LYS A 35 -0.71 7.28 -24.27
C LYS A 35 0.32 6.53 -25.12
N GLU A 36 -0.08 5.96 -26.26
CA GLU A 36 0.85 5.32 -27.19
C GLU A 36 1.88 6.31 -27.78
N GLY A 37 1.56 7.60 -27.84
CA GLY A 37 2.48 8.65 -28.26
C GLY A 37 3.47 9.11 -27.18
N VAL A 38 3.43 8.54 -25.97
CA VAL A 38 4.33 8.90 -24.88
C VAL A 38 5.53 7.98 -24.87
N GLU A 39 6.71 8.54 -25.12
CA GLU A 39 7.99 7.83 -25.03
C GLU A 39 8.70 8.18 -23.72
N VAL A 40 9.32 7.17 -23.09
CA VAL A 40 10.11 7.32 -21.87
C VAL A 40 11.44 6.60 -22.05
N GLU A 41 12.53 7.33 -21.86
CA GLU A 41 13.88 6.78 -21.84
C GLU A 41 14.34 6.59 -20.39
N TYR A 42 14.89 5.42 -20.09
CA TYR A 42 15.41 5.10 -18.76
C TYR A 42 16.92 4.90 -18.82
N GLU A 43 17.60 5.35 -17.76
CA GLU A 43 18.96 4.93 -17.44
C GLU A 43 18.90 3.97 -16.24
N ASP A 44 19.39 2.75 -16.43
CA ASP A 44 19.39 1.74 -15.37
C ASP A 44 20.30 2.18 -14.22
N LEU A 45 19.73 2.18 -13.00
CA LEU A 45 20.48 2.44 -11.79
C LEU A 45 21.17 1.14 -11.32
N THR A 46 22.49 1.19 -11.15
CA THR A 46 23.26 0.08 -10.58
C THR A 46 23.47 0.24 -9.08
N GLY A 47 23.18 -0.81 -8.30
CA GLY A 47 23.42 -0.86 -6.86
C GLY A 47 22.14 -1.09 -6.04
N PRO A 48 22.25 -1.42 -4.74
CA PRO A 48 21.09 -1.52 -3.89
C PRO A 48 20.43 -0.14 -3.74
N ILE A 49 19.11 -0.08 -3.97
CA ILE A 49 18.33 1.17 -3.80
C ILE A 49 18.36 1.63 -2.31
N TYR A 50 18.57 0.70 -1.37
CA TYR A 50 18.71 0.97 0.07
C TYR A 50 19.79 0.10 0.74
N GLU A 51 20.52 0.68 1.69
CA GLU A 51 21.48 0.03 2.60
C GLU A 51 20.83 -0.35 3.96
N PRO A 52 21.45 -1.25 4.78
CA PRO A 52 20.72 -2.35 5.44
C PRO A 52 20.20 -2.12 6.87
N ASP A 53 19.97 -0.89 7.33
CA ASP A 53 19.24 -0.72 8.61
C ASP A 53 17.72 -0.76 8.38
N ASN A 54 17.22 -1.98 8.19
CA ASN A 54 15.83 -2.30 7.83
C ASN A 54 15.00 -2.78 9.03
N VAL A 55 15.46 -2.56 10.26
CA VAL A 55 14.71 -2.94 11.46
C VAL A 55 13.58 -1.94 11.71
N VAL A 56 12.38 -2.31 11.29
CA VAL A 56 11.17 -1.48 11.45
C VAL A 56 10.62 -1.53 12.89
N HIS A 57 10.78 -2.67 13.57
CA HIS A 57 10.24 -2.88 14.91
C HIS A 57 10.95 -4.03 15.64
N THR A 58 11.14 -3.87 16.94
CA THR A 58 11.55 -4.95 17.87
C THR A 58 10.52 -5.02 18.98
N PHE A 59 10.01 -6.23 19.24
CA PHE A 59 9.00 -6.48 20.26
C PHE A 59 9.42 -7.65 21.15
N SER A 60 9.14 -7.55 22.45
CA SER A 60 9.34 -8.62 23.41
C SER A 60 8.22 -8.55 24.44
N GLN A 61 7.67 -9.71 24.82
CA GLN A 61 6.60 -9.80 25.80
C GLN A 61 6.67 -11.11 26.58
N GLY A 62 6.38 -11.04 27.89
CA GLY A 62 6.41 -12.17 28.81
C GLY A 62 7.76 -12.37 29.49
N ASP A 63 7.76 -13.11 30.59
CA ASP A 63 8.96 -13.62 31.24
C ASP A 63 9.34 -14.95 30.57
N TYR A 64 10.34 -14.92 29.70
CA TYR A 64 10.80 -16.11 28.99
C TYR A 64 11.93 -16.80 29.75
N GLU A 65 11.65 -17.99 30.27
CA GLU A 65 12.69 -18.97 30.58
C GLU A 65 12.85 -19.87 29.36
N PHE A 66 13.94 -19.67 28.62
CA PHE A 66 14.30 -20.55 27.52
C PHE A 66 14.38 -21.98 28.06
N GLY A 67 13.46 -22.84 27.61
CA GLY A 67 13.41 -24.23 28.03
C GLY A 67 14.70 -24.96 27.67
N GLU A 68 14.97 -26.07 28.35
CA GLU A 68 16.18 -26.89 28.10
C GLU A 68 16.28 -27.41 26.67
N ASN A 69 15.13 -27.53 25.97
CA ASN A 69 15.05 -28.02 24.60
C ASN A 69 14.52 -26.93 23.66
N SER A 70 14.97 -26.98 22.41
CA SER A 70 14.45 -26.12 21.35
C SER A 70 14.50 -26.82 19.99
N PHE A 71 13.69 -26.31 19.06
CA PHE A 71 13.83 -26.60 17.64
C PHE A 71 13.61 -25.33 16.82
N SER A 72 14.19 -25.29 15.63
CA SER A 72 14.10 -24.14 14.72
C SER A 72 13.37 -24.50 13.43
N LEU A 73 12.61 -23.54 12.91
CA LEU A 73 11.87 -23.63 11.66
C LEU A 73 12.18 -22.40 10.80
N LYS A 74 12.30 -22.62 9.49
CA LYS A 74 12.29 -21.53 8.50
C LYS A 74 10.97 -21.58 7.75
N LEU A 75 10.19 -20.50 7.81
CA LEU A 75 8.92 -20.40 7.08
C LEU A 75 9.03 -19.31 6.01
N THR A 76 8.44 -19.57 4.84
CA THR A 76 8.40 -18.61 3.73
C THR A 76 6.97 -18.48 3.25
N PHE A 77 6.47 -17.24 3.31
CA PHE A 77 5.19 -16.84 2.78
C PHE A 77 5.43 -15.97 1.55
N ASN A 78 4.96 -16.44 0.39
CA ASN A 78 5.10 -15.69 -0.85
C ASN A 78 4.18 -14.47 -0.86
N ARG A 79 4.52 -13.49 -1.72
CA ARG A 79 3.65 -12.35 -2.01
C ARG A 79 2.29 -12.84 -2.54
N GLN A 80 1.21 -12.21 -2.08
CA GLN A 80 -0.16 -12.53 -2.48
C GLN A 80 -0.91 -11.25 -2.86
N SER A 81 -1.34 -11.12 -4.11
CA SER A 81 -2.14 -9.99 -4.55
C SER A 81 -3.63 -10.20 -4.22
N PRO A 82 -4.31 -9.25 -3.56
CA PRO A 82 -5.76 -9.21 -3.54
C PRO A 82 -6.33 -9.25 -4.95
N ALA A 83 -7.47 -9.93 -5.16
CA ALA A 83 -8.07 -10.05 -6.49
C ALA A 83 -9.54 -9.64 -6.49
N PRO A 84 -9.86 -8.37 -6.18
CA PRO A 84 -11.24 -7.90 -6.30
C PRO A 84 -11.71 -7.98 -7.77
N LEU A 85 -13.01 -8.23 -7.94
CA LEU A 85 -13.64 -8.25 -9.27
C LEU A 85 -13.76 -6.84 -9.83
N GLU A 86 -14.08 -5.87 -8.96
CA GLU A 86 -13.99 -4.45 -9.29
C GLU A 86 -12.61 -3.91 -8.90
N GLY A 87 -11.86 -3.36 -9.85
CA GLY A 87 -10.62 -2.64 -9.58
C GLY A 87 -10.84 -1.37 -8.74
N ARG A 88 -9.77 -0.60 -8.55
CA ARG A 88 -9.87 0.77 -8.03
C ARG A 88 -10.57 1.68 -9.04
N GLY A 89 -11.13 2.77 -8.53
CA GLY A 89 -11.77 3.75 -9.36
C GLY A 89 -12.06 5.02 -8.58
N VAL A 90 -11.80 6.15 -9.22
CA VAL A 90 -12.05 7.48 -8.67
C VAL A 90 -12.69 8.38 -9.72
N ILE A 91 -13.66 9.17 -9.29
CA ILE A 91 -14.22 10.29 -10.04
C ILE A 91 -14.10 11.51 -9.14
N ALA A 92 -13.36 12.52 -9.60
CA ALA A 92 -13.22 13.81 -8.94
C ALA A 92 -14.00 14.86 -9.74
N THR A 93 -14.91 15.55 -9.05
CA THR A 93 -15.80 16.57 -9.64
C THR A 93 -15.94 17.78 -8.73
N HIS A 94 -16.39 18.91 -9.27
CA HIS A 94 -16.59 20.14 -8.51
C HIS A 94 -18.06 20.53 -8.43
N GLU A 95 -18.59 20.76 -7.23
CA GLU A 95 -19.97 21.21 -6.99
C GLU A 95 -19.98 22.28 -5.89
N ASP A 96 -20.58 23.46 -6.15
CA ASP A 96 -20.73 24.55 -5.17
C ASP A 96 -19.42 24.95 -4.44
N GLY A 97 -18.29 24.96 -5.16
CA GLY A 97 -16.97 25.28 -4.59
C GLY A 97 -16.37 24.18 -3.71
N ARG A 98 -16.95 22.96 -3.73
CA ARG A 98 -16.45 21.76 -3.05
C ARG A 98 -15.91 20.75 -4.05
N LEU A 99 -14.87 20.04 -3.64
CA LEU A 99 -14.31 18.90 -4.35
C LEU A 99 -15.05 17.63 -3.91
N ILE A 100 -15.80 17.04 -4.84
CA ILE A 100 -16.57 15.82 -4.61
C ILE A 100 -15.78 14.64 -5.19
N ILE A 101 -15.45 13.66 -4.34
CA ILE A 101 -14.63 12.51 -4.70
C ILE A 101 -15.47 11.25 -4.54
N ARG A 102 -15.85 10.63 -5.66
CA ARG A 102 -16.51 9.32 -5.67
C ARG A 102 -15.45 8.24 -5.85
N ILE A 103 -15.23 7.40 -4.85
CA ILE A 103 -14.07 6.49 -4.81
C ILE A 103 -14.42 5.10 -4.26
N SER A 104 -13.87 4.05 -4.87
CA SER A 104 -13.99 2.67 -4.40
C SER A 104 -12.96 2.39 -3.30
N THR A 105 -13.33 2.65 -2.04
CA THR A 105 -12.41 2.58 -0.87
C THR A 105 -13.02 1.86 0.33
N GLN A 106 -12.16 1.25 1.16
CA GLN A 106 -12.50 0.69 2.48
C GLN A 106 -12.32 1.71 3.61
N ALA A 107 -11.68 2.86 3.36
CA ALA A 107 -11.28 3.81 4.40
C ALA A 107 -11.60 5.28 4.02
N PRO A 108 -12.89 5.65 3.83
CA PRO A 108 -13.27 6.98 3.35
C PRO A 108 -12.76 8.15 4.21
N THR A 109 -12.78 8.00 5.54
CA THR A 109 -12.30 9.04 6.46
C THR A 109 -10.79 9.26 6.30
N VAL A 110 -10.02 8.21 6.02
CA VAL A 110 -8.58 8.31 5.79
C VAL A 110 -8.32 9.02 4.46
N VAL A 111 -9.07 8.69 3.41
CA VAL A 111 -9.02 9.38 2.12
C VAL A 111 -9.24 10.88 2.30
N GLY A 112 -10.31 11.28 3.00
CA GLY A 112 -10.63 12.70 3.22
C GLY A 112 -9.49 13.47 3.89
N LYS A 113 -8.88 12.88 4.94
CA LYS A 113 -7.74 13.48 5.65
C LYS A 113 -6.48 13.61 4.80
N ILE A 114 -6.16 12.57 4.02
CA ILE A 114 -4.99 12.58 3.13
C ILE A 114 -5.18 13.64 2.05
N VAL A 115 -6.35 13.70 1.42
CA VAL A 115 -6.65 14.70 0.38
C VAL A 115 -6.65 16.12 0.95
N SER A 116 -7.27 16.33 2.12
CA SER A 116 -7.25 17.61 2.82
C SER A 116 -5.82 18.10 3.08
N THR A 117 -4.95 17.21 3.55
CA THR A 117 -3.54 17.53 3.79
C THR A 117 -2.78 17.79 2.47
N MET A 118 -3.00 16.95 1.46
CA MET A 118 -2.32 17.03 0.16
C MET A 118 -2.64 18.34 -0.58
N LEU A 119 -3.89 18.80 -0.50
CA LEU A 119 -4.37 19.99 -1.23
C LEU A 119 -4.38 21.26 -0.38
N ASP A 120 -3.98 21.19 0.89
CA ASP A 120 -4.12 22.27 1.88
C ASP A 120 -5.55 22.84 1.91
N LEU A 121 -6.53 21.94 1.98
CA LEU A 121 -7.96 22.24 1.99
C LEU A 121 -8.59 21.86 3.32
N SER A 122 -9.54 22.66 3.81
CA SER A 122 -10.38 22.24 4.92
C SER A 122 -11.24 21.04 4.53
N GLU A 123 -11.44 20.10 5.47
CA GLU A 123 -12.27 18.91 5.22
C GLU A 123 -13.71 19.27 4.77
N GLU A 124 -14.23 20.43 5.19
CA GLU A 124 -15.55 20.95 4.75
C GLU A 124 -15.66 21.22 3.24
N LYS A 125 -14.52 21.46 2.58
CA LYS A 125 -14.45 21.66 1.12
C LYS A 125 -14.33 20.34 0.35
N ILE A 126 -14.26 19.21 1.04
CA ILE A 126 -14.06 17.88 0.43
C ILE A 126 -15.22 16.98 0.83
N GLU A 127 -15.90 16.39 -0.16
CA GLU A 127 -16.96 15.42 0.08
C GLU A 127 -16.57 14.06 -0.50
N ILE A 128 -16.39 13.05 0.37
CA ILE A 128 -16.09 11.69 -0.05
C ILE A 128 -17.39 10.89 -0.18
N LYS A 129 -17.67 10.40 -1.40
CA LYS A 129 -18.83 9.54 -1.71
C LYS A 129 -18.35 8.12 -2.02
N VAL A 130 -18.73 7.14 -1.22
CA VAL A 130 -18.34 5.74 -1.43
C VAL A 130 -19.53 4.93 -1.94
N PRO A 131 -19.52 4.46 -3.21
CA PRO A 131 -20.53 3.53 -3.71
C PRO A 131 -20.33 2.12 -3.13
N ARG A 132 -21.14 1.15 -3.56
CA ARG A 132 -20.88 -0.25 -3.23
C ARG A 132 -19.51 -0.67 -3.78
N VAL A 133 -18.66 -1.25 -2.94
CA VAL A 133 -17.31 -1.67 -3.29
C VAL A 133 -17.33 -3.15 -3.71
N GLY A 134 -16.94 -3.44 -4.96
CA GLY A 134 -16.91 -4.77 -5.57
C GLY A 134 -15.71 -5.63 -5.14
N GLY A 135 -15.47 -5.70 -3.83
CA GLY A 135 -14.32 -6.35 -3.23
C GLY A 135 -13.15 -5.39 -3.01
N GLY A 136 -12.41 -5.62 -1.93
CA GLY A 136 -11.22 -4.85 -1.57
C GLY A 136 -10.13 -5.73 -0.96
N PHE A 137 -10.50 -6.62 -0.03
CA PHE A 137 -9.59 -7.61 0.58
C PHE A 137 -8.28 -6.99 1.10
N GLY A 138 -8.36 -5.75 1.60
CA GLY A 138 -7.22 -4.98 2.11
C GLY A 138 -6.54 -4.09 1.08
N ALA A 139 -6.69 -4.35 -0.22
CA ALA A 139 -6.10 -3.49 -1.26
C ALA A 139 -6.64 -2.06 -1.16
N LYS A 140 -7.96 -1.90 -1.01
CA LYS A 140 -8.63 -0.59 -1.03
C LYS A 140 -8.64 0.14 0.32
N GLN A 141 -7.81 -0.27 1.29
CA GLN A 141 -7.63 0.44 2.56
C GLN A 141 -6.68 1.63 2.42
N ASP A 142 -5.60 1.46 1.66
CA ASP A 142 -4.73 2.56 1.25
C ASP A 142 -5.31 3.24 0.01
N ILE A 143 -5.23 4.57 -0.03
CA ILE A 143 -5.37 5.34 -1.26
C ILE A 143 -4.01 5.36 -1.96
N VAL A 144 -4.00 5.10 -3.27
CA VAL A 144 -2.75 4.99 -4.03
C VAL A 144 -2.44 6.26 -4.82
N MET A 145 -1.22 6.33 -5.33
CA MET A 145 -0.68 7.48 -6.04
C MET A 145 -1.52 7.86 -7.26
N GLU A 146 -2.05 6.88 -8.00
CA GLU A 146 -2.92 7.08 -9.15
C GLU A 146 -4.22 7.80 -8.76
N GLU A 147 -4.88 7.35 -7.70
CA GLU A 147 -6.11 7.96 -7.20
C GLU A 147 -5.84 9.40 -6.73
N LEU A 148 -4.76 9.61 -5.99
CA LEU A 148 -4.34 10.93 -5.51
C LEU A 148 -3.94 11.88 -6.65
N ALA A 149 -3.24 11.38 -7.68
CA ALA A 149 -2.82 12.18 -8.83
C ALA A 149 -4.04 12.69 -9.62
N VAL A 150 -5.06 11.83 -9.82
CA VAL A 150 -6.33 12.21 -10.45
C VAL A 150 -7.07 13.28 -9.65
N ILE A 151 -7.15 13.10 -8.32
CA ILE A 151 -7.78 14.07 -7.43
C ILE A 151 -7.04 15.42 -7.48
N ALA A 152 -5.71 15.39 -7.40
CA ALA A 152 -4.87 16.59 -7.43
C ALA A 152 -4.99 17.33 -8.76
N LEU A 153 -4.93 16.61 -9.88
CA LEU A 153 -5.04 17.21 -11.20
C LEU A 153 -6.43 17.82 -11.42
N SER A 154 -7.49 17.12 -11.00
CA SER A 154 -8.86 17.63 -11.05
C SER A 154 -8.96 18.94 -10.29
N TYR A 155 -8.48 18.99 -9.04
CA TYR A 155 -8.52 20.20 -8.23
C TYR A 155 -7.73 21.38 -8.85
N VAL A 156 -6.52 21.12 -9.34
CA VAL A 156 -5.66 22.18 -9.92
C VAL A 156 -6.23 22.74 -11.23
N THR A 157 -6.86 21.90 -12.03
CA THR A 157 -7.41 22.30 -13.35
C THR A 157 -8.86 22.78 -13.26
N GLY A 158 -9.59 22.39 -12.22
CA GLY A 158 -11.04 22.56 -12.13
C GLY A 158 -11.83 21.57 -12.98
N GLU A 159 -11.14 20.66 -13.70
CA GLU A 159 -11.78 19.70 -14.60
C GLU A 159 -12.33 18.49 -13.84
N ASN A 160 -13.41 17.92 -14.37
CA ASN A 160 -13.98 16.68 -13.86
C ASN A 160 -13.20 15.50 -14.44
N LEU A 161 -12.54 14.71 -13.59
CA LEU A 161 -11.70 13.60 -14.01
C LEU A 161 -12.20 12.27 -13.48
N LYS A 162 -12.07 11.23 -14.30
CA LYS A 162 -12.36 9.84 -13.95
C LYS A 162 -11.16 8.98 -14.27
N TRP A 163 -10.83 8.07 -13.37
CA TRP A 163 -9.87 7.02 -13.60
C TRP A 163 -10.41 5.70 -13.05
N ILE A 164 -10.23 4.62 -13.82
CA ILE A 164 -10.62 3.26 -13.46
C ILE A 164 -9.43 2.36 -13.71
N GLU A 165 -9.04 1.60 -12.69
CA GLU A 165 -7.94 0.65 -12.74
C GLU A 165 -8.30 -0.54 -13.63
N ARG A 166 -7.38 -0.91 -14.51
CA ARG A 166 -7.47 -2.15 -15.29
C ARG A 166 -6.98 -3.33 -14.48
N LYS A 167 -7.52 -4.52 -14.78
CA LYS A 167 -7.10 -5.74 -14.08
C LYS A 167 -5.61 -6.05 -14.27
N SER A 168 -5.06 -5.72 -15.45
CA SER A 168 -3.64 -5.83 -15.74
C SER A 168 -2.79 -4.91 -14.86
N GLU A 169 -3.25 -3.67 -14.64
CA GLU A 169 -2.57 -2.71 -13.77
C GLU A 169 -2.62 -3.20 -12.32
N HIS A 170 -3.80 -3.64 -11.87
CA HIS A 170 -3.99 -4.15 -10.51
C HIS A 170 -3.04 -5.30 -10.15
N ILE A 171 -2.88 -6.27 -11.07
CA ILE A 171 -1.98 -7.42 -10.85
C ILE A 171 -0.53 -6.96 -10.74
N MET A 172 -0.13 -5.89 -11.44
CA MET A 172 1.23 -5.38 -11.39
C MET A 172 1.52 -4.56 -10.12
N THR A 173 0.56 -3.74 -9.68
CA THR A 173 0.79 -2.73 -8.64
C THR A 173 0.27 -3.14 -7.25
N SER A 174 -0.75 -4.01 -7.18
CA SER A 174 -1.38 -4.40 -5.92
C SER A 174 -0.83 -5.72 -5.40
N GLN A 175 0.37 -5.69 -4.82
CA GLN A 175 1.01 -6.88 -4.26
C GLN A 175 0.84 -6.92 -2.73
N GLY A 176 0.44 -8.08 -2.20
CA GLY A 176 0.66 -8.39 -0.79
C GLY A 176 2.10 -8.81 -0.54
N ARG A 177 2.38 -9.15 0.71
CA ARG A 177 3.72 -9.01 1.29
C ARG A 177 4.35 -10.38 1.46
N GLY A 178 5.59 -10.52 0.99
CA GLY A 178 6.39 -11.71 1.23
C GLY A 178 6.98 -11.66 2.63
N GLN A 179 6.95 -12.78 3.34
CA GLN A 179 7.51 -12.88 4.69
C GLN A 179 8.44 -14.09 4.79
N GLN A 180 9.58 -13.88 5.44
CA GLN A 180 10.48 -14.95 5.85
C GLN A 180 10.61 -14.91 7.36
N HIS A 181 10.44 -16.06 7.99
CA HIS A 181 10.49 -16.21 9.44
C HIS A 181 11.58 -17.21 9.81
N ASP A 182 12.47 -16.80 10.71
CA ASP A 182 13.41 -17.66 11.40
C ASP A 182 12.92 -17.87 12.83
N VAL A 183 12.11 -18.92 13.03
CA VAL A 183 11.42 -19.22 14.28
C VAL A 183 12.24 -20.19 15.11
N THR A 184 12.40 -19.93 16.41
CA THR A 184 12.86 -20.92 17.40
C THR A 184 11.80 -21.10 18.47
N VAL A 185 11.39 -22.34 18.69
CA VAL A 185 10.41 -22.72 19.71
C VAL A 185 11.15 -23.44 20.84
N TYR A 186 10.96 -22.97 22.06
CA TYR A 186 11.54 -23.53 23.28
C TYR A 186 10.48 -24.31 24.04
N TYR A 187 10.87 -25.44 24.61
CA TYR A 187 9.96 -26.31 25.35
C TYR A 187 10.68 -27.08 26.46
N ASN A 188 9.93 -27.51 27.46
CA ASN A 188 10.47 -28.29 28.58
C ASN A 188 10.36 -29.82 28.32
N GLY A 189 10.86 -30.64 29.24
CA GLY A 189 10.85 -32.11 29.11
C GLY A 189 9.47 -32.77 29.02
N ASN A 190 8.38 -32.06 29.31
CA ASN A 190 7.01 -32.58 29.15
C ASN A 190 6.33 -32.14 27.84
N GLY A 191 7.05 -31.41 26.98
CA GLY A 191 6.56 -30.93 25.68
C GLY A 191 5.78 -29.61 25.74
N LYS A 192 5.68 -28.96 26.90
CA LYS A 192 5.08 -27.62 27.01
C LYS A 192 6.01 -26.58 26.39
N ILE A 193 5.48 -25.75 25.49
CA ILE A 193 6.15 -24.58 24.94
C ILE A 193 6.37 -23.55 26.06
N THR A 194 7.60 -23.06 26.19
CA THR A 194 7.99 -22.06 27.20
C THR A 194 8.41 -20.72 26.59
N GLY A 195 8.64 -20.68 25.29
CA GLY A 195 8.96 -19.44 24.58
C GLY A 195 9.04 -19.64 23.08
N ILE A 196 8.88 -18.54 22.34
CA ILE A 196 9.07 -18.48 20.90
C ILE A 196 9.89 -17.22 20.61
N THR A 197 10.94 -17.37 19.80
CA THR A 197 11.62 -16.24 19.16
C THR A 197 11.40 -16.33 17.66
N ASP A 198 11.19 -15.19 17.01
CA ASP A 198 10.98 -15.12 15.57
C ASP A 198 11.69 -13.88 15.01
N ASN A 199 12.57 -14.10 14.04
CA ASN A 199 13.12 -13.00 13.25
C ASN A 199 12.36 -12.94 11.92
N ILE A 200 11.61 -11.86 11.74
CA ILE A 200 10.71 -11.70 10.60
C ILE A 200 11.33 -10.71 9.61
N THR A 201 11.64 -11.18 8.41
CA THR A 201 11.97 -10.32 7.27
C THR A 201 10.71 -10.08 6.45
N TYR A 202 10.32 -8.83 6.34
CA TYR A 202 9.08 -8.41 5.68
C TYR A 202 9.39 -7.57 4.44
N ASP A 203 8.91 -8.04 3.29
CA ASP A 203 9.10 -7.35 2.02
C ASP A 203 8.04 -6.25 1.84
N MET A 204 8.39 -5.03 2.24
CA MET A 204 7.52 -3.84 2.17
C MET A 204 7.40 -3.22 0.78
N GLY A 205 8.17 -3.70 -0.22
CA GLY A 205 8.26 -3.05 -1.52
C GLY A 205 8.91 -1.66 -1.45
N ALA A 206 8.61 -0.81 -2.45
CA ALA A 206 9.27 0.49 -2.62
C ALA A 206 8.84 1.55 -1.59
N PHE A 207 7.60 1.49 -1.10
CA PHE A 207 7.05 2.48 -0.16
C PHE A 207 6.27 1.79 0.97
N PRO A 208 6.50 2.17 2.25
CA PRO A 208 5.71 1.66 3.36
C PRO A 208 4.40 2.44 3.46
N LEU A 209 3.34 1.97 2.79
CA LEU A 209 2.02 2.59 2.96
C LEU A 209 1.41 2.20 4.32
N PRO A 210 0.56 3.05 4.93
CA PRO A 210 0.08 2.86 6.29
C PRO A 210 -0.61 1.51 6.56
N TRP A 211 -1.53 1.08 5.70
CA TRP A 211 -2.27 -0.16 5.94
C TRP A 211 -1.63 -1.39 5.30
N SER A 212 -0.97 -1.21 4.16
CA SER A 212 -0.30 -2.32 3.50
C SER A 212 1.10 -2.64 4.02
N GLY A 213 1.85 -1.66 4.50
CA GLY A 213 3.16 -1.86 5.11
C GLY A 213 3.11 -2.24 6.59
N ILE A 214 2.27 -1.56 7.38
CA ILE A 214 2.40 -1.57 8.85
C ILE A 214 1.35 -2.45 9.56
N SER A 215 0.12 -2.53 9.04
CA SER A 215 -0.98 -3.22 9.73
C SER A 215 -0.74 -4.70 10.05
N PRO A 216 -0.24 -5.52 9.10
CA PRO A 216 -0.06 -6.95 9.35
C PRO A 216 1.09 -7.23 10.30
N LEU A 217 2.09 -6.34 10.39
CA LEU A 217 3.13 -6.44 11.41
C LEU A 217 2.50 -6.38 12.81
N TYR A 218 1.55 -5.46 13.04
CA TYR A 218 0.81 -5.42 14.31
C TYR A 218 -0.11 -6.61 14.53
N VAL A 219 -0.69 -7.21 13.47
CA VAL A 219 -1.48 -8.44 13.60
C VAL A 219 -0.60 -9.59 14.01
N THR A 220 0.49 -9.85 13.28
CA THR A 220 1.47 -10.89 13.60
C THR A 220 2.00 -10.71 15.03
N LEU A 221 2.32 -9.48 15.44
CA LEU A 221 2.78 -9.18 16.81
C LEU A 221 1.69 -9.30 17.88
N ASN A 222 0.42 -9.00 17.55
CA ASN A 222 -0.70 -9.13 18.48
C ASN A 222 -1.11 -10.59 18.70
N GLU A 223 -1.03 -11.46 17.70
CA GLU A 223 -1.35 -12.89 17.86
C GLU A 223 -0.39 -13.58 18.86
N PHE A 224 0.86 -13.09 19.00
CA PHE A 224 1.78 -13.56 20.04
C PHE A 224 1.34 -13.20 21.47
N LYS A 225 0.42 -12.24 21.65
CA LYS A 225 -0.12 -11.88 22.98
C LYS A 225 -0.99 -12.97 23.59
N GLU A 226 -1.60 -13.82 22.76
CA GLU A 226 -2.56 -14.83 23.22
C GLU A 226 -1.94 -16.23 23.35
N CYS A 227 -0.68 -16.41 22.96
CA CYS A 227 -0.03 -17.72 22.88
C CYS A 227 0.83 -18.10 24.11
N VAL A 228 0.86 -17.31 25.18
CA VAL A 228 1.65 -17.58 26.40
C VAL A 228 0.80 -17.50 27.66
#